data_AF-A0A166D4P8-F1
#
_entry.id   AF-A0A166D4P8-F1
#
_cell.length_a   1.000
_cell.length_b   1.000
_cell.length_c   1.000
_cell.angle_alpha   90.00
_cell.angle_beta   90.00
_cell.angle_gamma   90.00
#
_symmetry.space_group_name_H-M   'P 1'
#
loop_
_entity.id
_entity.type
_entity.pdbx_description
1 polymer ?
#
loop_
_entity_poly.entity_id
_entity_poly.type
_entity_poly.pdbx_seq_one_letter_code
_entity_poly.pdbx_strand_id
1 'polypeptide(L)'
;CRTGHAFIGEYYAKFVPSESKECPCGHPHQTRAHILQDCPRHDEHRRTLTDFDPEISITRLLNEEKGMAALAEFIRLTGAYTKTGELAEP
;
A
#
# COMPACT_ATOMS: atom_id res chain seq x y z
N CYS A 1 -0.65 7.06 -0.93
CA CYS A 1 -1.26 8.36 -0.57
C CYS A 1 -0.23 9.34 0.02
N ARG A 2 0.10 10.43 -0.68
CA ARG A 2 1.14 11.42 -0.28
C ARG A 2 0.79 12.21 0.99
N THR A 3 -0.49 12.36 1.32
CA THR A 3 -0.96 13.18 2.45
C THR A 3 -1.08 12.40 3.77
N GLY A 4 -0.72 11.12 3.79
CA GLY A 4 -0.90 10.25 4.96
C GLY A 4 -2.37 9.85 5.24
N HIS A 5 -3.30 10.17 4.35
CA HIS A 5 -4.72 9.81 4.47
C HIS A 5 -5.01 8.56 3.66
N ALA A 6 -5.05 7.40 4.31
CA ALA A 6 -5.40 6.13 3.67
C ALA A 6 -5.96 5.16 4.71
N PHE A 7 -6.75 4.17 4.29
CA PHE A 7 -7.23 3.12 5.17
C PHE A 7 -6.11 2.10 5.45
N ILE A 8 -5.16 2.51 6.30
CA ILE A 8 -4.01 1.70 6.72
C ILE A 8 -3.72 1.87 8.20
N GLY A 9 -3.01 0.90 8.77
CA GLY A 9 -2.67 0.90 10.19
C GLY A 9 -1.96 2.16 10.69
N GLU A 10 -1.05 2.74 9.89
CA GLU A 10 -0.37 4.01 10.22
C GLU A 10 -1.36 5.18 10.41
N TYR A 11 -2.43 5.23 9.60
CA TYR A 11 -3.48 6.24 9.73
C TYR A 11 -4.35 5.95 10.96
N TYR A 12 -4.79 4.71 11.14
CA TYR A 12 -5.63 4.32 12.27
C TYR A 12 -4.94 4.53 13.62
N ALA A 13 -3.66 4.19 13.74
CA ALA A 13 -2.88 4.42 14.95
C ALA A 13 -2.86 5.90 15.39
N LYS A 14 -3.00 6.84 14.44
CA LYS A 14 -2.95 8.28 14.72
C LYS A 14 -4.33 8.94 14.83
N PHE A 15 -5.27 8.55 13.98
CA PHE A 15 -6.53 9.28 13.80
C PHE A 15 -7.77 8.49 14.21
N VAL A 16 -7.70 7.16 14.26
CA VAL A 16 -8.82 6.29 14.65
C VAL A 16 -8.32 5.15 15.55
N PRO A 17 -7.89 5.43 16.80
CA PRO A 17 -7.23 4.43 17.65
C PRO A 17 -8.11 3.23 18.05
N SER A 18 -9.42 3.30 17.80
CA SER A 18 -10.36 2.19 17.96
C SER A 18 -10.26 1.14 16.85
N GLU A 19 -9.68 1.48 15.71
CA GLU A 19 -9.45 0.56 14.59
C GLU A 19 -8.10 -0.16 14.74
N SER A 20 -8.01 -1.40 14.24
CA SER A 20 -6.76 -2.15 14.30
C SER A 20 -5.69 -1.53 13.41
N LYS A 21 -4.47 -1.43 13.93
CA LYS A 21 -3.28 -1.02 13.16
C LYS A 21 -2.58 -2.19 12.47
N GLU A 22 -3.00 -3.41 12.74
CA GLU A 22 -2.38 -4.63 12.24
C GLU A 22 -2.76 -4.87 10.79
N CYS A 23 -1.84 -5.46 10.02
CA CYS A 23 -2.14 -5.90 8.67
C CYS A 23 -2.82 -7.27 8.73
N PRO A 24 -3.81 -7.57 7.87
CA PRO A 24 -4.41 -8.91 7.78
C PRO A 24 -3.42 -10.03 7.45
N CYS A 25 -2.21 -9.72 6.98
CA CYS A 25 -1.14 -10.71 6.83
C CYS A 25 -0.48 -11.13 8.17
N GLY A 26 -0.88 -10.54 9.30
CA GLY A 26 -0.32 -10.78 10.63
C GLY A 26 0.78 -9.79 11.04
N HIS A 27 1.14 -8.82 10.19
CA HIS A 27 2.14 -7.80 10.55
C HIS A 27 1.58 -6.83 11.60
N PRO A 28 2.28 -6.57 12.74
CA PRO A 28 1.73 -5.85 13.89
C PRO A 28 1.46 -4.36 13.64
N HIS A 29 2.03 -3.80 12.58
CA HIS A 29 1.80 -2.41 12.20
C HIS A 29 1.84 -2.26 10.68
N GLN A 30 0.68 -1.98 10.07
CA GLN A 30 0.56 -1.82 8.63
C GLN A 30 0.99 -0.41 8.21
N THR A 31 2.22 -0.30 7.73
CA THR A 31 2.78 0.94 7.16
C THR A 31 2.72 0.93 5.64
N ARG A 32 2.94 2.10 5.01
CA ARG A 32 3.13 2.17 3.55
C ARG A 32 4.30 1.33 3.06
N ALA A 33 5.43 1.36 3.78
CA ALA A 33 6.60 0.57 3.43
C ALA A 33 6.25 -0.92 3.42
N HIS A 34 5.60 -1.39 4.50
CA HIS A 34 5.11 -2.75 4.58
C HIS A 34 4.22 -3.12 3.38
N ILE A 35 3.19 -2.33 3.06
CA ILE A 35 2.28 -2.63 1.94
C ILE A 35 3.05 -2.73 0.60
N LEU A 36 3.93 -1.76 0.32
CA LEU A 36 4.59 -1.63 -0.98
C LEU A 36 5.80 -2.56 -1.15
N GLN A 37 6.50 -2.89 -0.06
CA GLN A 37 7.78 -3.61 -0.10
C GLN A 37 7.69 -5.04 0.45
N ASP A 38 6.91 -5.27 1.50
CA ASP A 38 7.05 -6.49 2.32
C ASP A 38 5.78 -7.36 2.41
N CYS A 39 4.59 -6.79 2.18
CA CYS A 39 3.33 -7.45 2.53
C CYS A 39 3.04 -8.64 1.60
N PRO A 40 3.03 -9.89 2.11
CA PRO A 40 2.92 -11.08 1.25
C PRO A 40 1.59 -11.17 0.49
N ARG A 41 0.54 -10.49 0.97
CA ARG A 41 -0.76 -10.38 0.27
C ARG A 41 -0.65 -9.73 -1.10
N HIS A 42 0.45 -9.05 -1.39
CA HIS A 42 0.62 -8.29 -2.63
C HIS A 42 1.78 -8.79 -3.50
N ASP A 43 2.37 -9.94 -3.17
CA ASP A 43 3.56 -10.46 -3.89
C ASP A 43 3.29 -10.70 -5.37
N GLU A 44 2.12 -11.22 -5.72
CA GLU A 44 1.72 -11.46 -7.13
C GLU A 44 1.77 -10.18 -7.97
N HIS A 45 1.33 -9.06 -7.39
CA HIS A 45 1.23 -7.78 -8.10
C HIS A 45 2.40 -6.84 -7.83
N ARG A 46 3.31 -7.17 -6.89
CA ARG A 46 4.49 -6.35 -6.54
C ARG A 46 5.40 -6.12 -7.75
N ARG A 47 5.36 -7.02 -8.74
CA ARG A 47 6.09 -6.88 -9.99
C ARG A 47 5.85 -5.54 -10.69
N THR A 48 4.62 -5.02 -10.61
CA THR A 48 4.26 -3.70 -11.17
C THR A 48 5.11 -2.56 -10.60
N LEU A 49 5.55 -2.68 -9.34
CA LEU A 49 6.43 -1.71 -8.68
C LEU A 49 7.89 -1.99 -9.01
N THR A 50 8.33 -3.26 -8.97
CA THR A 50 9.73 -3.64 -9.20
C THR A 50 10.17 -3.43 -10.65
N ASP A 51 9.25 -3.52 -11.61
CA ASP A 51 9.51 -3.22 -13.02
C ASP A 51 9.81 -1.72 -13.23
N PHE A 52 9.27 -0.83 -12.37
CA PHE A 52 9.62 0.59 -12.35
C PHE A 52 10.91 0.84 -11.57
N ASP A 53 11.01 0.28 -10.36
CA ASP A 53 12.15 0.42 -9.47
C ASP A 53 12.33 -0.85 -8.62
N PRO A 54 13.40 -1.65 -8.86
CA PRO A 54 13.66 -2.87 -8.10
C PRO A 54 13.78 -2.66 -6.59
N GLU A 55 14.21 -1.48 -6.15
CA GLU A 55 14.31 -1.12 -4.72
C GLU A 55 13.00 -0.56 -4.16
N ILE A 56 12.00 -0.34 -5.02
CA ILE A 56 10.69 0.22 -4.67
C ILE A 56 10.87 1.50 -3.85
N SER A 57 11.66 2.45 -4.37
CA SER A 57 11.88 3.71 -3.68
C SER A 57 10.56 4.47 -3.55
N ILE A 58 10.06 4.56 -2.31
CA ILE A 58 8.80 5.23 -2.01
C ILE A 58 8.83 6.70 -2.47
N THR A 59 9.99 7.34 -2.36
CA THR A 59 10.18 8.72 -2.84
C THR A 59 10.01 8.80 -4.35
N ARG A 60 10.60 7.90 -5.12
CA ARG A 60 10.49 7.90 -6.59
C ARG A 60 9.07 7.56 -7.05
N LEU A 61 8.46 6.54 -6.45
CA LEU A 61 7.07 6.14 -6.70
C LEU A 61 6.07 7.29 -6.52
N LEU A 62 6.32 8.20 -5.60
CA LEU A 62 5.41 9.33 -5.33
C LEU A 62 5.69 10.60 -6.13
N ASN A 63 6.91 10.77 -6.64
CA ASN A 63 7.35 12.04 -7.23
C ASN A 63 7.63 11.95 -8.74
N GLU A 64 7.76 10.74 -9.29
CA GLU A 64 7.93 10.52 -10.73
C GLU A 64 6.60 10.10 -11.37
N GLU A 65 6.30 10.62 -12.56
CA GLU A 65 5.07 10.29 -13.29
C GLU A 65 4.92 8.78 -13.53
N LYS A 66 6.00 8.12 -13.99
CA LYS A 66 6.04 6.66 -14.19
C LYS A 66 5.86 5.90 -12.88
N GLY A 67 6.43 6.41 -11.79
CA GLY A 67 6.26 5.84 -10.45
C GLY A 67 4.83 5.94 -9.95
N MET A 68 4.18 7.08 -10.18
CA MET A 68 2.77 7.28 -9.83
C MET A 68 1.84 6.38 -10.65
N ALA A 69 2.14 6.18 -11.94
CA ALA A 69 1.41 5.24 -12.79
C ALA A 69 1.55 3.79 -12.31
N ALA A 70 2.78 3.36 -11.99
CA ALA A 70 3.04 2.03 -11.43
C ALA A 70 2.31 1.83 -10.08
N LEU A 71 2.34 2.84 -9.20
CA LEU A 71 1.63 2.80 -7.93
C LEU A 71 0.11 2.77 -8.11
N ALA A 72 -0.45 3.53 -9.06
CA ALA A 72 -1.87 3.53 -9.35
C ALA A 72 -2.33 2.14 -9.85
N GLU A 73 -1.56 1.51 -10.73
CA GLU A 73 -1.84 0.16 -11.21
C GLU A 73 -1.74 -0.88 -10.10
N PHE A 74 -0.71 -0.82 -9.26
CA PHE A 74 -0.59 -1.68 -8.08
C PHE A 74 -1.83 -1.58 -7.18
N ILE A 75 -2.29 -0.35 -6.89
CA ILE A 75 -3.49 -0.11 -6.06
C ILE A 75 -4.73 -0.70 -6.74
N ARG A 76 -4.87 -0.51 -8.06
CA ARG A 76 -5.99 -1.02 -8.84
C ARG A 76 -6.05 -2.55 -8.88
N LEU A 77 -4.89 -3.23 -8.86
CA LEU A 77 -4.84 -4.70 -8.87
C LEU A 77 -5.02 -5.31 -7.48
N THR A 78 -4.52 -4.65 -6.44
CA THR A 78 -4.48 -5.21 -5.09
C THR A 78 -5.64 -4.79 -4.19
N GLY A 79 -6.31 -3.69 -4.51
CA GLY A 79 -7.21 -3.02 -3.55
C GLY A 79 -6.46 -2.45 -2.34
N ALA A 80 -5.13 -2.31 -2.39
CA ALA A 80 -4.38 -1.69 -1.31
C ALA A 80 -4.93 -0.28 -1.02
N TYR A 81 -4.98 0.09 0.27
CA TYR A 81 -5.55 1.36 0.76
C TYR A 81 -7.08 1.49 0.66
N THR A 82 -7.84 0.47 0.24
CA THR A 82 -9.29 0.40 0.48
C THR A 82 -9.57 -0.03 1.93
N LYS A 83 -10.79 0.21 2.44
CA LYS A 83 -11.14 -0.14 3.82
C LYS A 83 -10.99 -1.64 4.12
N THR A 84 -11.29 -2.50 3.14
CA THR A 84 -11.18 -3.96 3.27
C THR A 84 -9.81 -4.47 2.86
N GLY A 85 -9.01 -3.66 2.14
CA GLY A 85 -7.75 -4.09 1.56
C GLY A 85 -7.93 -5.15 0.48
N GLU A 86 -9.08 -5.12 -0.18
CA GLU A 86 -9.51 -6.00 -1.26
C GLU A 86 -10.18 -5.15 -2.35
N LEU A 87 -10.27 -5.69 -3.56
CA LEU A 87 -11.07 -5.07 -4.61
C LEU A 87 -12.55 -5.13 -4.23
N ALA A 88 -13.28 -4.05 -4.50
CA ALA A 88 -14.73 -4.11 -4.41
C ALA A 88 -15.23 -5.16 -5.41
N GLU A 89 -15.96 -6.17 -4.94
CA GLU A 89 -16.71 -7.05 -5.84
C GLU A 89 -17.69 -6.19 -6.66
N PRO A 90 -17.82 -6.44 -7.98
CA PRO A 90 -18.68 -5.65 -8.85
C PRO A 90 -20.17 -5.74 -8.50
#